data_AF-A0A3N5KUX2-F1
#
_entry.id   AF-A0A3N5KUX2-F1
#
_cell.length_a   1.000
_cell.length_b   1.000
_cell.length_c   1.000
_cell.angle_alpha   90.00
_cell.angle_beta   90.00
_cell.angle_gamma   90.00
#
_symmetry.space_group_name_H-M   'P 1'
#
loop_
_entity.id
_entity.type
_entity.pdbx_description
1 polymer ?
#
loop_
_entity_poly.entity_id
_entity_poly.type
_entity_poly.pdbx_seq_one_letter_code
_entity_poly.pdbx_strand_id
1 'polypeptide(L)'
;MSLPAAGRLVAAHRAVLGTAAVLACCVAWATLVASPWPRSLAWTALMLVPVLMPLGGLLRGDRRTHAWATFCVAPYFLYGLTEVIANPSVRAAAAAILFASLAWFVALIAYLRFSRPLVAAPAVQDAPGA
;
A
#
# COMPACT_ATOMS: atom_id res chain seq x y z
N MET A 1 -22.99 11.24 7.42
CA MET A 1 -22.54 10.61 8.69
C MET A 1 -21.03 10.74 8.77
N SER A 2 -20.52 11.82 9.37
CA SER A 2 -19.08 12.08 9.51
C SER A 2 -18.52 11.25 10.67
N LEU A 3 -17.63 10.31 10.38
CA LEU A 3 -16.97 9.53 11.42
C LEU A 3 -16.09 10.44 12.31
N PRO A 4 -16.02 10.20 13.64
CA PRO A 4 -15.09 10.91 14.52
C PRO A 4 -13.64 10.75 14.03
N ALA A 5 -12.76 11.70 14.36
CA ALA A 5 -11.38 11.73 13.85
C ALA A 5 -10.62 10.40 14.08
N ALA A 6 -10.81 9.77 15.24
CA ALA A 6 -10.28 8.45 15.56
C ALA A 6 -10.84 7.35 14.65
N GLY A 7 -12.13 7.40 14.29
CA GLY A 7 -12.78 6.44 13.41
C GLY A 7 -12.22 6.47 11.98
N ARG A 8 -11.82 7.65 11.49
CA ARG A 8 -11.21 7.79 10.15
C ARG A 8 -9.82 7.16 10.06
N LEU A 9 -9.02 7.27 11.12
CA LEU A 9 -7.70 6.64 11.18
C LEU A 9 -7.82 5.11 11.19
N VAL A 10 -8.70 4.56 12.02
CA VAL A 10 -8.95 3.11 12.09
C VAL A 10 -9.48 2.58 10.76
N ALA A 11 -10.41 3.29 10.13
CA ALA A 11 -10.93 2.92 8.81
C ALA A 11 -9.82 2.92 7.74
N ALA A 12 -8.96 3.95 7.72
CA ALA A 12 -7.84 4.02 6.79
C ALA A 12 -6.81 2.91 7.04
N HIS A 13 -6.52 2.58 8.30
CA HIS A 13 -5.62 1.48 8.66
C HIS A 13 -6.16 0.14 8.16
N ARG A 14 -7.45 -0.13 8.38
CA ARG A 14 -8.13 -1.34 7.85
C ARG A 14 -8.12 -1.37 6.32
N ALA A 15 -8.31 -0.22 5.66
CA ALA A 15 -8.24 -0.12 4.22
C ALA A 15 -6.83 -0.45 3.68
N VAL A 16 -5.78 0.01 4.35
CA VAL A 16 -4.38 -0.31 3.99
C VAL A 16 -4.14 -1.81 4.09
N LEU A 17 -4.53 -2.45 5.19
CA LEU A 17 -4.35 -3.89 5.38
C LEU A 17 -5.17 -4.70 4.36
N GLY A 18 -6.43 -4.31 4.13
CA GLY A 18 -7.30 -4.99 3.17
C GLY A 18 -6.79 -4.89 1.74
N THR A 19 -6.38 -3.71 1.30
CA THR A 19 -5.84 -3.50 -0.06
C THR A 19 -4.49 -4.18 -0.26
N ALA A 20 -3.64 -4.23 0.76
CA ALA A 20 -2.40 -5.02 0.74
C ALA A 20 -2.70 -6.52 0.55
N ALA A 21 -3.69 -7.06 1.29
CA ALA A 21 -4.08 -8.46 1.18
C ALA A 21 -4.66 -8.79 -0.20
N VAL A 22 -5.47 -7.89 -0.77
CA VAL A 22 -6.00 -8.04 -2.14
C VAL A 22 -4.86 -8.05 -3.16
N LEU A 23 -3.90 -7.13 -3.06
CA LEU A 23 -2.73 -7.11 -3.95
C LEU A 23 -1.94 -8.42 -3.86
N ALA A 24 -1.65 -8.89 -2.64
CA ALA A 24 -0.96 -10.15 -2.42
C ALA A 24 -1.72 -11.35 -3.02
N CYS A 25 -3.05 -11.38 -2.86
CA CYS A 25 -3.92 -12.40 -3.45
C CYS A 25 -3.88 -12.37 -4.98
N CYS A 26 -3.95 -11.19 -5.60
CA CYS A 26 -3.85 -11.03 -7.06
C CYS A 26 -2.51 -11.52 -7.60
N VAL A 27 -1.40 -11.18 -6.92
CA VAL A 27 -0.05 -11.63 -7.31
C VAL A 27 0.08 -13.15 -7.14
N ALA A 28 -0.39 -13.71 -6.03
CA ALA A 28 -0.38 -15.15 -5.80
C ALA A 28 -1.19 -15.90 -6.87
N TRP A 29 -2.40 -15.43 -7.17
CA TRP A 29 -3.23 -16.02 -8.21
C TRP A 29 -2.58 -15.96 -9.59
N ALA A 30 -2.08 -14.78 -9.99
CA ALA A 30 -1.45 -14.59 -11.29
C ALA A 30 -0.22 -15.50 -11.49
N THR A 31 0.58 -15.67 -10.44
CA THR A 31 1.78 -16.51 -10.49
C THR A 31 1.45 -18.00 -10.49
N LEU A 32 0.45 -18.45 -9.72
CA LEU A 32 0.01 -19.85 -9.69
C LEU A 32 -0.59 -20.30 -11.03
N VAL A 33 -1.26 -19.39 -11.75
CA VAL A 33 -1.85 -19.69 -13.07
C VAL A 33 -0.80 -19.69 -14.18
N ALA A 34 0.29 -18.91 -14.04
CA ALA A 34 1.22 -18.66 -15.14
C ALA A 34 2.33 -19.71 -15.37
N SER A 35 2.66 -20.58 -14.41
CA SER A 35 3.82 -21.49 -14.57
C SER A 35 3.76 -22.79 -13.74
N PRO A 36 4.48 -23.86 -14.14
CA PRO A 36 4.63 -25.06 -13.34
C PRO A 36 5.27 -24.78 -11.97
N TRP A 37 4.90 -25.61 -11.00
CA TRP A 37 5.00 -25.39 -9.56
C TRP A 37 6.36 -24.97 -8.97
N PRO A 38 7.56 -25.28 -9.51
CA PRO A 38 8.79 -24.81 -8.88
C PRO A 38 9.22 -23.40 -9.32
N ARG A 39 8.89 -22.96 -10.54
CA ARG A 39 9.35 -21.66 -11.08
C ARG A 39 8.43 -20.51 -10.68
N SER A 40 7.13 -20.81 -10.59
CA SER A 40 6.10 -19.88 -10.09
C SER A 40 6.41 -19.43 -8.66
N LEU A 41 6.68 -20.37 -7.74
CA LEU A 41 6.87 -20.08 -6.32
C LEU A 41 8.06 -19.13 -6.04
N ALA A 42 9.19 -19.35 -6.71
CA ALA A 42 10.37 -18.50 -6.54
C ALA A 42 10.11 -17.07 -7.04
N TRP A 43 9.38 -16.94 -8.15
CA TRP A 43 8.97 -15.64 -8.69
C TRP A 43 7.95 -14.93 -7.79
N THR A 44 6.97 -15.67 -7.27
CA THR A 44 6.00 -15.17 -6.28
C THR A 44 6.70 -14.71 -5.01
N ALA A 45 7.66 -15.47 -4.50
CA ALA A 45 8.42 -15.12 -3.30
C ALA A 45 9.21 -13.82 -3.52
N LEU A 46 9.91 -13.70 -4.66
CA LEU A 46 10.63 -12.47 -5.02
C LEU A 46 9.68 -11.27 -5.10
N MET A 47 8.50 -11.45 -5.68
CA MET A 47 7.46 -10.43 -5.76
C MET A 47 6.75 -10.20 -4.43
N LEU A 48 6.78 -11.09 -3.45
CA LEU A 48 6.17 -10.87 -2.13
C LEU A 48 7.12 -10.19 -1.15
N VAL A 49 8.43 -10.29 -1.34
CA VAL A 49 9.45 -9.66 -0.47
C VAL A 49 9.19 -8.16 -0.25
N PRO A 50 8.88 -7.34 -1.28
CA PRO A 50 8.57 -5.93 -1.09
C PRO A 50 7.28 -5.67 -0.31
N VAL A 51 6.30 -6.59 -0.33
CA VAL A 51 5.06 -6.51 0.46
C VAL A 51 5.25 -7.02 1.89
N LEU A 52 6.13 -8.00 2.10
CA LEU A 52 6.44 -8.58 3.41
C LEU A 52 7.31 -7.68 4.27
N MET A 53 8.23 -6.90 3.68
CA MET A 53 9.08 -6.00 4.46
C MET A 53 8.33 -4.90 5.23
N PRO A 54 7.31 -4.22 4.67
CA PRO A 54 6.54 -3.19 5.39
C PRO A 54 5.46 -3.76 6.32
N LEU A 55 5.08 -5.04 6.19
CA LEU A 55 3.95 -5.65 6.91
C LEU A 55 4.08 -5.55 8.44
N GLY A 56 5.29 -5.77 8.98
CA GLY A 56 5.54 -5.69 10.42
C GLY A 56 5.33 -4.29 11.02
N GLY A 57 5.66 -3.23 10.27
CA GLY A 57 5.46 -1.85 10.74
C GLY A 57 4.11 -1.25 10.35
N LEU A 58 3.45 -1.79 9.31
CA LEU A 58 2.05 -1.47 9.01
C LEU A 58 1.14 -1.89 10.17
N LEU A 59 1.36 -3.08 10.74
CA LEU A 59 0.60 -3.59 11.89
C LEU A 59 0.77 -2.72 13.14
N ARG A 60 1.94 -2.13 13.35
CA ARG A 60 2.23 -1.22 14.49
C ARG A 60 1.67 0.19 14.30
N GLY A 61 1.19 0.54 13.10
CA GLY A 61 0.68 1.89 12.81
C GLY A 61 1.79 2.93 12.64
N ASP A 62 3.02 2.52 12.37
CA ASP A 62 4.14 3.47 12.23
C ASP A 62 3.99 4.29 10.95
N ARG A 63 3.88 5.62 11.10
CA ARG A 63 3.75 6.54 9.97
C ARG A 63 4.93 6.44 9.00
N ARG A 64 6.14 6.23 9.51
CA ARG A 64 7.35 6.03 8.70
C ARG A 64 7.23 4.79 7.81
N THR A 65 6.68 3.70 8.35
CA THR A 65 6.50 2.46 7.58
C THR A 65 5.45 2.62 6.49
N HIS A 66 4.38 3.38 6.74
CA HIS A 66 3.38 3.69 5.70
C HIS A 66 3.98 4.55 4.58
N ALA A 67 4.86 5.50 4.91
CA ALA A 67 5.58 6.28 3.90
C ALA A 67 6.65 5.45 3.16
N TRP A 68 7.23 4.46 3.82
CA TRP A 68 8.19 3.56 3.17
C TRP A 68 7.47 2.54 2.26
N ALA A 69 6.28 2.09 2.65
CA ALA A 69 5.44 1.17 1.88
C ALA A 69 4.99 1.75 0.53
N THR A 70 4.88 3.08 0.37
CA THR A 70 4.53 3.67 -0.93
C THR A 70 5.60 3.41 -2.00
N PHE A 71 6.87 3.35 -1.61
CA PHE A 71 7.95 2.96 -2.53
C PHE A 71 7.83 1.49 -2.94
N CYS A 72 7.31 0.64 -2.06
CA CYS A 72 7.07 -0.78 -2.37
C CYS A 72 5.95 -0.97 -3.39
N VAL A 73 5.04 -0.02 -3.56
CA VAL A 73 3.95 -0.11 -4.55
C VAL A 73 4.47 0.01 -5.99
N ALA A 74 5.49 0.85 -6.21
CA ALA A 74 6.01 1.18 -7.54
C ALA A 74 6.30 -0.04 -8.44
N PRO A 75 7.02 -1.09 -7.99
CA PRO A 75 7.27 -2.27 -8.83
C PRO A 75 5.99 -3.00 -9.25
N TYR A 76 4.97 -3.11 -8.38
CA TYR A 76 3.70 -3.78 -8.73
C TYR A 76 2.90 -2.98 -9.75
N PHE A 77 2.90 -1.65 -9.61
CA PHE A 77 2.25 -0.76 -10.56
C PHE A 77 2.91 -0.88 -11.94
N LEU A 78 4.25 -0.84 -11.99
CA LEU A 78 4.99 -0.98 -13.24
C LEU A 78 4.78 -2.36 -13.88
N TYR A 79 4.81 -3.44 -13.09
CA TYR A 79 4.53 -4.79 -13.58
C TYR A 79 3.12 -4.90 -14.16
N GLY A 80 2.09 -4.44 -13.43
CA GLY A 80 0.71 -4.47 -13.91
C GLY A 80 0.53 -3.65 -15.19
N LEU A 81 1.14 -2.47 -15.26
CA LEU A 81 1.06 -1.60 -16.44
C LEU A 81 1.74 -2.21 -17.66
N THR A 82 2.96 -2.73 -17.49
CA THR A 82 3.74 -3.33 -18.58
C THR A 82 3.05 -4.59 -19.11
N GLU A 83 2.58 -5.48 -18.25
CA GLU A 83 1.90 -6.71 -18.65
C GLU A 83 0.52 -6.46 -19.29
N VAL A 84 -0.21 -5.43 -18.86
CA VAL A 84 -1.47 -5.03 -19.51
C VAL A 84 -1.24 -4.63 -20.98
N ILE A 85 -0.12 -3.97 -21.27
CA ILE A 85 0.21 -3.48 -22.60
C ILE A 85 0.87 -4.59 -23.44
N ALA A 86 1.79 -5.36 -22.85
CA ALA A 86 2.63 -6.31 -23.57
C ALA A 86 1.95 -7.66 -23.85
N ASN A 87 1.17 -8.20 -22.91
CA ASN A 87 0.67 -9.58 -22.99
C ASN A 87 -0.86 -9.66 -22.91
N PRO A 88 -1.56 -9.90 -24.04
CA PRO A 88 -3.01 -10.03 -24.06
C PRO A 88 -3.54 -11.20 -23.23
N SER A 89 -2.77 -12.29 -23.11
CA SER A 89 -3.16 -13.53 -22.43
C SER A 89 -3.30 -13.40 -20.92
N VAL A 90 -2.47 -12.55 -20.29
CA VAL A 90 -2.48 -12.29 -18.84
C VAL A 90 -3.06 -10.92 -18.48
N ARG A 91 -3.57 -10.18 -19.47
CA ARG A 91 -4.03 -8.79 -19.35
C ARG A 91 -5.04 -8.58 -18.22
N ALA A 92 -5.98 -9.51 -18.02
CA ALA A 92 -6.96 -9.42 -16.95
C ALA A 92 -6.31 -9.50 -15.55
N ALA A 93 -5.38 -10.44 -15.36
CA ALA A 93 -4.64 -10.59 -14.11
C ALA A 93 -3.70 -9.39 -13.87
N ALA A 94 -3.03 -8.92 -14.91
CA ALA A 94 -2.18 -7.73 -14.87
C ALA A 94 -2.98 -6.46 -14.52
N ALA A 95 -4.16 -6.29 -15.09
CA ALA A 95 -5.06 -5.18 -14.76
C ALA A 95 -5.51 -5.26 -13.29
N ALA A 96 -5.84 -6.45 -12.79
CA ALA A 96 -6.19 -6.62 -11.38
C ALA A 96 -5.04 -6.22 -10.44
N ILE A 97 -3.80 -6.63 -10.74
CA ILE A 97 -2.60 -6.22 -9.99
C ILE A 97 -2.40 -4.70 -10.06
N LEU A 98 -2.56 -4.11 -11.24
CA LEU A 98 -2.44 -2.66 -11.44
C LEU A 98 -3.45 -1.89 -10.57
N PHE A 99 -4.74 -2.23 -10.65
CA PHE A 99 -5.79 -1.58 -9.85
C PHE A 99 -5.61 -1.83 -8.34
N ALA A 100 -5.23 -3.04 -7.93
CA ALA A 100 -4.97 -3.36 -6.52
C ALA A 100 -3.78 -2.56 -5.97
N SER A 101 -2.70 -2.41 -6.76
CA SER A 101 -1.53 -1.61 -6.39
C SER A 101 -1.90 -0.13 -6.21
N LEU A 102 -2.71 0.42 -7.11
CA LEU A 102 -3.21 1.80 -7.00
C LEU A 102 -4.11 1.97 -5.77
N ALA A 103 -5.01 1.02 -5.51
CA ALA A 103 -5.86 1.06 -4.32
C ALA A 103 -5.04 1.04 -3.03
N TRP A 104 -4.00 0.20 -2.96
CA TRP A 104 -3.10 0.16 -1.81
C TRP A 104 -2.32 1.48 -1.65
N PHE A 105 -1.84 2.06 -2.74
CA PHE A 105 -1.21 3.38 -2.71
C PHE A 105 -2.15 4.47 -2.16
N VAL A 106 -3.38 4.53 -2.65
CA VAL A 106 -4.38 5.51 -2.17
C VAL A 106 -4.67 5.31 -0.68
N ALA A 107 -4.80 4.05 -0.22
CA ALA A 107 -5.00 3.75 1.19
C ALA A 107 -3.81 4.20 2.06
N LEU A 108 -2.57 3.98 1.61
CA LEU A 108 -1.36 4.44 2.30
C LEU A 108 -1.34 5.96 2.42
N ILE A 109 -1.64 6.69 1.34
CA ILE A 109 -1.71 8.15 1.35
C ILE A 109 -2.83 8.66 2.27
N ALA A 110 -4.00 8.03 2.25
CA ALA A 110 -5.10 8.38 3.15
C ALA A 110 -4.70 8.23 4.62
N TYR A 111 -4.01 7.13 4.97
CA TYR A 111 -3.48 6.92 6.32
C TYR A 111 -2.46 8.00 6.71
N LEU A 112 -1.52 8.34 5.84
CA LEU A 112 -0.50 9.37 6.09
C LEU A 112 -1.09 10.77 6.29
N ARG A 113 -2.22 11.05 5.62
CA ARG A 113 -2.98 12.31 5.76
C ARG A 113 -3.72 12.38 7.09
N PHE A 114 -4.39 11.30 7.49
CA PHE A 114 -5.14 11.27 8.75
C PHE A 114 -4.24 11.15 9.99
N SER A 115 -3.05 10.57 9.86
CA SER A 115 -2.04 10.49 10.92
C SER A 115 -1.16 11.74 11.05
N ARG A 116 -1.43 12.81 10.29
CA ARG A 116 -0.62 14.03 10.34
C ARG A 116 -0.79 14.70 11.72
N PRO A 117 0.30 14.91 12.49
CA PRO A 117 0.23 15.74 13.68
C PRO A 117 -0.15 17.15 13.27
N LEU A 118 -1.12 17.76 13.95
CA LEU A 118 -1.33 19.20 13.84
C LEU A 118 -0.04 19.84 14.35
N VAL A 119 0.67 20.54 13.46
CA VAL A 119 1.81 21.36 13.88
C VAL A 119 1.26 22.29 14.95
N ALA A 120 1.71 22.13 16.20
CA ALA A 120 1.35 23.05 17.26
C ALA A 120 1.71 24.45 16.74
N ALA A 121 0.73 25.34 16.67
CA ALA A 121 0.98 26.72 16.28
C ALA A 121 2.16 27.21 17.14
N PRO A 122 3.18 27.85 16.55
CA PRO A 122 4.29 28.38 17.34
C PRO A 122 3.65 29.16 18.48
N ALA A 123 3.94 28.75 19.72
CA ALA A 123 3.43 29.43 20.90
C ALA A 123 3.74 30.90 20.66
N VAL A 124 2.69 31.72 20.53
CA VAL A 124 2.85 33.17 20.56
C VAL A 124 3.59 33.41 21.86
N GLN A 125 4.88 33.70 21.74
CA GLN A 125 5.67 34.22 22.83
C GLN A 125 5.04 35.58 23.10
N ASP A 126 4.05 35.60 23.99
CA ASP A 126 3.64 36.82 24.66
C ASP A 126 4.90 37.32 25.36
N ALA A 127 5.58 38.28 24.74
CA ALA A 127 6.68 39.00 25.36
C ALA A 127 6.07 39.86 26.48
N PRO A 128 6.35 39.60 27.76
CA PRO A 128 6.13 40.60 28.79
C PRO A 128 7.35 41.52 28.81
N GLY A 129 7.17 42.73 28.28
CA GLY A 129 8.03 43.88 28.58
C GLY A 129 8.90 44.41 27.45
N ALA A 130 8.48 45.51 26.85
CA ALA A 130 9.22 46.78 26.85
C ALA A 130 8.26 47.92 26.51
#